data_AF-A0A7K0UN28-F1
#
_entry.id   AF-A0A7K0UN28-F1
#
_cell.length_a   1.000
_cell.length_b   1.000
_cell.length_c   1.000
_cell.angle_alpha   90.00
_cell.angle_beta   90.00
_cell.angle_gamma   90.00
#
_symmetry.space_group_name_H-M   'P 1'
#
loop_
_entity.id
_entity.type
_entity.pdbx_description
1 polymer ?
#
loop_
_entity_poly.entity_id
_entity_poly.type
_entity_poly.pdbx_seq_one_letter_code
_entity_poly.pdbx_strand_id
1 'polypeptide(L)'
;MAVKRILSSVAIFAIALAFVGLVASYAMGKSKEPELIAATPMGTVTTSQGEMQHVAFELNTYPDSEVPENFNNDHTDHADWVSYGPSTRLEVPANSLVTITITNYDGGEVLNNTYFKDVVGVEGTAMLN
;
A
#
# COMPACT_ATOMS: atom_id res chain seq x y z
N MET A 1 2.22 -22.44 54.20
CA MET A 1 1.10 -22.03 53.32
C MET A 1 1.42 -20.77 52.49
N ALA A 2 2.09 -19.75 53.04
CA ALA A 2 2.41 -18.50 52.33
C ALA A 2 3.35 -18.65 51.12
N VAL A 3 4.45 -19.41 51.24
CA VAL A 3 5.43 -19.61 50.14
C VAL A 3 4.81 -20.26 48.90
N LYS A 4 3.91 -21.23 49.09
CA LYS A 4 3.21 -21.92 47.98
C LYS A 4 2.27 -20.97 47.23
N ARG A 5 1.63 -20.04 47.95
CA ARG A 5 0.80 -18.98 47.37
C ARG A 5 1.63 -17.96 46.59
N ILE A 6 2.80 -17.57 47.11
CA ILE A 6 3.72 -16.64 46.43
C ILE A 6 4.24 -17.25 45.13
N LEU A 7 4.69 -18.51 45.15
CA LEU A 7 5.16 -19.22 43.94
C LEU A 7 4.05 -19.34 42.89
N SER A 8 2.82 -19.67 43.30
CA SER A 8 1.68 -19.71 42.39
C SER A 8 1.35 -18.34 41.79
N SER A 9 1.38 -17.26 42.58
CA SER A 9 1.16 -15.91 42.08
C SER A 9 2.22 -15.46 41.08
N VAL A 10 3.50 -15.78 41.33
CA VAL A 10 4.60 -15.47 40.40
C VAL A 10 4.46 -16.24 39.10
N ALA A 11 4.10 -17.53 39.16
CA ALA A 11 3.86 -18.34 37.96
C ALA A 11 2.68 -17.81 37.13
N ILE A 12 1.56 -17.45 37.76
CA ILE A 12 0.39 -16.88 37.07
C ILE A 12 0.76 -15.53 36.43
N PHE A 13 1.51 -14.69 37.13
CA PHE A 13 1.95 -13.40 36.61
C PHE A 13 2.90 -13.56 35.41
N ALA A 14 3.84 -14.51 35.46
CA ALA A 14 4.73 -14.80 34.34
C ALA A 14 3.97 -15.31 33.11
N ILE A 15 2.97 -16.16 33.30
CA ILE A 15 2.11 -16.65 32.22
C ILE A 15 1.29 -15.50 31.62
N ALA A 16 0.73 -14.62 32.45
CA ALA A 16 0.00 -13.45 31.99
C ALA A 16 0.88 -12.51 31.15
N LEU A 17 2.12 -12.26 31.58
CA LEU A 17 3.08 -11.46 30.81
C LEU A 17 3.45 -12.11 29.47
N ALA A 18 3.69 -13.43 29.45
CA ALA A 18 3.97 -14.15 28.22
C ALA A 18 2.79 -14.09 27.23
N PHE A 19 1.57 -14.22 27.74
CA PHE A 19 0.36 -14.11 26.92
C PHE A 19 0.17 -12.70 26.34
N VAL A 20 0.37 -11.65 27.15
CA VAL A 20 0.32 -10.27 26.67
C VAL A 20 1.40 -10.01 25.61
N GLY A 21 2.62 -10.50 25.83
CA GLY A 21 3.70 -10.40 24.85
C GLY A 21 3.37 -11.07 23.52
N LEU A 22 2.76 -12.26 23.56
CA LEU A 22 2.32 -12.98 22.36
C LEU A 22 1.23 -12.22 21.60
N VAL A 23 0.19 -11.73 22.29
CA VAL A 23 -0.90 -10.96 21.67
C VAL A 23 -0.38 -9.65 21.08
N ALA A 24 0.49 -8.93 21.79
CA ALA A 24 1.11 -7.71 21.28
C ALA A 24 1.93 -7.98 20.02
N SER A 25 2.74 -9.04 20.02
CA SER A 25 3.57 -9.42 18.85
C SER A 25 2.71 -9.79 17.64
N TYR A 26 1.61 -10.53 17.86
CA TYR A 26 0.65 -10.88 16.81
C TYR A 26 -0.03 -9.64 16.22
N ALA A 27 -0.48 -8.70 17.07
CA ALA A 27 -1.12 -7.46 16.63
C ALA A 27 -0.16 -6.56 15.84
N MET A 28 1.10 -6.41 16.29
CA MET A 28 2.12 -5.62 15.58
C MET A 28 2.46 -6.17 14.19
N GLY A 29 2.31 -7.48 13.98
CA GLY A 29 2.48 -8.10 12.66
C GLY A 29 1.39 -7.72 11.65
N LYS A 30 0.21 -7.32 12.12
CA LYS A 30 -0.96 -6.96 11.29
C LYS A 30 -1.11 -5.46 11.03
N SER A 31 -0.54 -4.60 11.89
CA SER A 31 -0.72 -3.14 11.78
C SER A 31 0.37 -2.42 10.99
N LYS A 32 1.01 -3.06 10.01
CA LYS A 32 2.03 -2.39 9.21
C LYS A 32 1.35 -1.53 8.15
N GLU A 33 1.34 -0.23 8.36
CA GLU A 33 0.97 0.70 7.29
C GLU A 33 1.88 0.47 6.07
N PRO A 34 1.37 0.65 4.84
CA PRO A 34 2.20 0.60 3.64
C PRO A 34 3.41 1.55 3.75
N GLU A 35 4.50 1.21 3.05
CA GLU A 35 5.69 2.06 3.01
C GLU A 35 5.37 3.40 2.32
N LEU A 36 5.87 4.52 2.83
CA LEU A 36 5.70 5.81 2.16
C LEU A 36 6.69 5.94 1.00
N ILE A 37 6.18 6.19 -0.21
CA ILE A 37 7.01 6.35 -1.41
C ILE A 37 6.97 7.80 -1.86
N ALA A 38 8.14 8.44 -1.94
CA ALA A 38 8.28 9.80 -2.46
C ALA A 38 8.35 9.83 -3.98
N ALA A 39 7.77 10.87 -4.58
CA ALA A 39 7.78 11.06 -6.03
C ALA A 39 9.20 11.27 -6.59
N THR A 40 9.46 10.73 -7.78
CA THR A 40 10.74 10.92 -8.48
C THR A 40 10.72 12.28 -9.20
N PRO A 41 11.68 13.18 -8.97
CA PRO A 41 11.73 14.46 -9.67
C PRO A 41 12.04 14.28 -11.16
N MET A 42 11.25 14.91 -12.03
CA MET A 42 11.39 14.90 -13.49
C MET A 42 11.81 16.27 -14.06
N GLY A 43 11.87 17.31 -13.23
CA GLY A 43 12.24 18.67 -13.62
C GLY A 43 11.11 19.67 -13.40
N THR A 44 11.02 20.70 -14.24
CA THR A 44 9.91 21.65 -14.26
C THR A 44 9.20 21.63 -15.62
N VAL A 45 7.91 21.94 -15.61
CA VAL A 45 7.06 21.98 -16.80
C VAL A 45 6.25 23.28 -16.81
N THR A 46 6.18 23.92 -17.97
CA THR A 46 5.31 25.07 -18.19
C THR A 46 3.92 24.59 -18.57
N THR A 47 2.94 24.90 -17.74
CA THR A 47 1.52 24.61 -17.99
C THR A 47 0.72 25.89 -18.21
N SER A 48 -0.55 25.76 -18.58
CA SER A 48 -1.50 26.88 -18.63
C SER A 48 -1.67 27.61 -17.29
N GLN A 49 -1.31 26.94 -16.17
CA GLN A 49 -1.38 27.47 -14.81
C GLN A 49 -0.05 28.08 -14.32
N GLY A 50 1.02 28.01 -15.12
CA GLY A 50 2.36 28.50 -14.77
C GLY A 50 3.42 27.40 -14.77
N GLU A 51 4.62 27.75 -14.33
CA GLU A 51 5.72 26.79 -14.15
C GLU A 51 5.47 25.96 -12.89
N MET A 52 5.51 24.64 -13.03
CA MET A 52 5.26 23.69 -11.93
C MET A 52 6.36 22.64 -11.90
N GLN A 53 6.57 22.02 -10.73
CA GLN A 53 7.46 20.86 -10.64
C GLN A 53 6.82 19.68 -11.38
N HIS A 54 7.62 18.91 -12.09
CA HIS A 54 7.19 17.65 -12.69
C HIS A 54 7.79 16.52 -11.86
N VAL A 55 6.94 15.61 -11.41
CA VAL A 55 7.34 14.42 -10.66
C VAL A 55 6.67 13.17 -11.22
N ALA A 56 7.24 12.01 -10.95
CA ALA A 56 6.74 10.73 -11.46
C ALA A 56 6.68 9.63 -10.40
N PHE A 57 5.76 8.69 -10.62
CA PHE A 57 5.68 7.41 -9.93
C PHE A 57 5.60 6.27 -10.94
N GLU A 58 6.18 5.13 -10.56
CA GLU A 58 5.96 3.86 -11.22
C GLU A 58 5.23 2.94 -10.24
N LEU A 59 4.04 2.51 -10.64
CA LEU A 59 3.20 1.60 -9.88
C LEU A 59 2.95 0.34 -10.68
N ASN A 60 2.69 -0.75 -9.97
CA ASN A 60 2.22 -1.99 -10.54
C ASN A 60 0.76 -2.20 -10.16
N THR A 61 0.00 -2.85 -11.03
CA THR A 61 -1.35 -3.33 -10.72
C THR A 61 -1.39 -4.84 -10.79
N TYR A 62 -2.11 -5.43 -9.85
CA TYR A 62 -2.27 -6.88 -9.73
C TYR A 62 -3.76 -7.19 -9.65
N PRO A 63 -4.23 -8.30 -10.26
CA PRO A 63 -5.52 -8.86 -9.91
C PRO A 63 -5.51 -9.29 -8.44
N ASP A 64 -6.64 -9.15 -7.74
CA ASP A 64 -6.78 -9.31 -6.28
C ASP A 64 -6.07 -10.55 -5.70
N SER A 65 -6.06 -11.67 -6.43
CA SER A 65 -5.45 -12.93 -5.97
C SER A 65 -3.93 -13.02 -6.12
N GLU A 66 -3.29 -12.11 -6.86
CA GLU A 66 -1.86 -12.19 -7.22
C GLU A 66 -1.00 -11.11 -6.56
N VAL A 67 -1.57 -10.34 -5.63
CA VAL A 67 -0.86 -9.32 -4.86
C VAL A 67 0.19 -9.97 -3.96
N PRO A 68 1.46 -9.55 -4.03
CA PRO A 68 2.45 -10.00 -3.05
C PRO A 68 2.01 -9.69 -1.61
N GLU A 69 2.16 -10.68 -0.71
CA GLU A 69 1.75 -10.60 0.71
C GLU A 69 2.31 -9.37 1.46
N ASN A 70 3.37 -8.77 0.94
CA ASN A 70 4.04 -7.61 1.52
C ASN A 70 3.34 -6.27 1.23
N PHE A 71 2.31 -6.24 0.37
CA PHE A 71 1.60 -5.00 -0.02
C PHE A 71 0.35 -4.70 0.82
N ASN A 72 0.18 -5.40 1.95
CA ASN A 72 -0.91 -5.19 2.89
C ASN A 72 -2.28 -5.34 2.21
N ASN A 73 -2.56 -6.56 1.80
CA ASN A 73 -3.73 -7.05 1.08
C ASN A 73 -5.01 -7.11 1.94
N ASP A 74 -5.30 -6.08 2.73
CA ASP A 74 -6.56 -5.95 3.47
C ASP A 74 -7.72 -5.61 2.49
N HIS A 75 -7.98 -6.50 1.54
CA HIS A 75 -9.08 -6.47 0.58
C HIS A 75 -10.40 -6.91 1.23
N THR A 76 -10.73 -6.36 2.40
CA THR A 76 -11.91 -6.86 3.15
C THR A 76 -13.23 -6.43 2.52
N ASP A 77 -13.23 -5.37 1.71
CA ASP A 77 -14.47 -4.73 1.25
C ASP A 77 -14.73 -4.92 -0.25
N HIS A 78 -13.69 -5.14 -1.07
CA HIS A 78 -13.77 -5.31 -2.53
C HIS A 78 -12.67 -6.24 -3.08
N ALA A 79 -12.92 -7.55 -3.04
CA ALA A 79 -12.04 -8.58 -3.60
C ALA A 79 -12.09 -8.64 -5.15
N ASP A 80 -12.94 -7.83 -5.79
CA ASP A 80 -13.04 -7.71 -7.24
C ASP A 80 -12.16 -6.58 -7.81
N TRP A 81 -11.48 -5.82 -6.96
CA TRP A 81 -10.69 -4.67 -7.38
C TRP A 81 -9.24 -5.04 -7.69
N VAL A 82 -8.63 -4.23 -8.56
CA VAL A 82 -7.18 -4.30 -8.77
C VAL A 82 -6.44 -3.66 -7.61
N SER A 83 -5.31 -4.24 -7.27
CA SER A 83 -4.46 -3.78 -6.18
C SER A 83 -3.25 -3.06 -6.73
N TYR A 84 -2.86 -1.95 -6.10
CA TYR A 84 -1.73 -1.14 -6.52
C TYR A 84 -0.52 -1.38 -5.61
N GLY A 85 0.63 -1.61 -6.22
CA GLY A 85 1.92 -1.74 -5.54
C GLY A 85 2.98 -0.80 -6.12
N PRO A 86 4.12 -0.62 -5.45
CA PRO A 86 4.51 -1.29 -4.21
C PRO A 86 3.93 -0.64 -2.93
N SER A 87 3.23 0.49 -3.05
CA SER A 87 2.49 1.11 -1.96
C SER A 87 1.33 1.95 -2.47
N THR A 88 0.34 2.18 -1.61
CA THR A 88 -0.75 3.14 -1.80
C THR A 88 -0.52 4.46 -1.07
N ARG A 89 0.62 4.61 -0.38
CA ARG A 89 1.03 5.83 0.31
C ARG A 89 2.09 6.57 -0.49
N LEU A 90 1.68 7.67 -1.09
CA LEU A 90 2.50 8.49 -1.99
C LEU A 90 2.75 9.87 -1.38
N GLU A 91 4.00 10.31 -1.38
CA GLU A 91 4.40 11.67 -0.99
C GLU A 91 4.69 12.51 -2.25
N VAL A 92 3.93 13.59 -2.42
CA VAL A 92 3.97 14.46 -3.60
C VAL A 92 4.25 15.90 -3.18
N PRO A 93 5.23 16.60 -3.77
CA PRO A 93 5.42 18.02 -3.53
C PRO A 93 4.20 18.84 -3.95
N ALA A 94 3.87 19.88 -3.18
CA ALA A 94 2.75 20.76 -3.50
C ALA A 94 2.91 21.42 -4.87
N ASN A 95 1.80 21.59 -5.59
CA ASN A 95 1.75 22.22 -6.92
C ASN A 95 2.66 21.54 -7.96
N SER A 96 2.61 20.21 -8.04
CA SER A 96 3.36 19.43 -9.03
C SER A 96 2.45 18.85 -10.09
N LEU A 97 2.94 18.81 -11.33
CA LEU A 97 2.43 17.90 -12.35
C LEU A 97 2.96 16.50 -12.04
N VAL A 98 2.06 15.53 -11.93
CA VAL A 98 2.40 14.15 -11.56
C VAL A 98 2.15 13.23 -12.76
N THR A 99 3.18 12.48 -13.17
CA THR A 99 3.03 11.38 -14.11
C THR A 99 3.04 10.06 -13.35
N ILE A 100 1.97 9.28 -13.47
CA ILE A 100 1.91 7.94 -12.88
C ILE A 100 1.94 6.93 -14.02
N THR A 101 2.99 6.13 -14.07
CA THR A 101 3.08 4.98 -14.97
C THR A 101 2.59 3.76 -14.22
N ILE A 102 1.54 3.11 -14.73
CA ILE A 102 0.99 1.89 -14.14
C ILE A 102 1.30 0.72 -15.06
N THR A 103 2.07 -0.26 -14.56
CA THR A 103 2.29 -1.52 -15.24
C THR A 103 1.29 -2.54 -14.73
N ASN A 104 0.44 -3.05 -15.61
CA ASN A 104 -0.49 -4.12 -15.24
C ASN A 104 0.21 -5.48 -15.36
N TYR A 105 0.15 -6.27 -14.29
CA TYR A 105 0.57 -7.66 -14.34
C TYR A 105 -0.49 -8.45 -15.11
N ASP A 106 -0.13 -8.90 -16.32
CA ASP A 106 -0.96 -9.75 -17.15
C ASP A 106 -0.48 -11.20 -17.04
N GLY A 107 -1.34 -12.08 -16.53
CA GLY A 107 -1.13 -13.53 -16.49
C GLY A 107 -1.11 -14.20 -17.87
N GLY A 108 -1.20 -13.44 -18.96
CA GLY A 108 -1.24 -13.91 -20.35
C GLY A 108 -2.65 -14.05 -20.92
N GLU A 109 -3.64 -13.37 -20.33
CA GLU A 109 -5.04 -13.38 -20.76
C GLU A 109 -5.43 -12.02 -21.37
N VAL A 110 -6.62 -11.94 -21.98
CA VAL A 110 -7.13 -10.65 -22.45
C VAL A 110 -7.35 -9.75 -21.24
N LEU A 111 -6.81 -8.52 -21.27
CA LEU A 111 -7.04 -7.44 -20.29
C LEU A 111 -8.49 -7.51 -19.77
N ASN A 112 -8.65 -8.07 -18.57
CA ASN A 112 -9.95 -8.42 -18.01
C ASN A 112 -10.64 -7.24 -17.32
N ASN A 113 -10.01 -6.06 -17.32
CA ASN A 113 -10.49 -4.92 -16.58
C ASN A 113 -10.79 -3.70 -17.47
N THR A 114 -12.07 -3.37 -17.61
CA THR A 114 -12.55 -2.17 -18.30
C THR A 114 -12.22 -0.86 -17.58
N TYR A 115 -11.77 -0.89 -16.32
CA TYR A 115 -11.45 0.32 -15.55
C TYR A 115 -10.34 1.18 -16.17
N PHE A 116 -9.36 0.57 -16.88
CA PHE A 116 -8.31 1.33 -17.56
C PHE A 116 -8.78 2.04 -18.84
N LYS A 117 -10.02 1.77 -19.29
CA LYS A 117 -10.60 2.41 -20.48
C LYS A 117 -11.05 3.84 -20.20
N ASP A 118 -11.47 4.13 -18.97
CA ASP A 118 -12.15 5.39 -18.62
C ASP A 118 -11.35 6.18 -17.58
N VAL A 119 -10.12 6.58 -17.92
CA VAL A 119 -9.37 7.54 -17.09
C VAL A 119 -10.08 8.90 -17.12
N VAL A 120 -10.76 9.24 -16.03
CA VAL A 120 -11.50 10.52 -15.91
C VAL A 120 -10.57 11.58 -15.34
N GLY A 121 -10.47 12.75 -16.01
CA GLY A 121 -9.70 13.90 -15.53
C GLY A 121 -8.31 14.11 -16.14
N VAL A 122 -8.02 13.53 -17.30
CA VAL A 122 -6.74 13.73 -18.00
C VAL A 122 -6.73 15.08 -18.74
N GLU A 123 -5.86 16.00 -18.35
CA GLU A 123 -5.32 17.02 -19.27
C GLU A 123 -4.08 16.43 -19.96
N GLY A 124 -4.27 15.76 -21.12
CA GLY A 124 -3.22 15.03 -21.82
C GLY A 124 -3.71 13.79 -22.58
N THR A 125 -2.79 13.03 -23.19
CA THR A 125 -3.09 11.79 -23.93
C THR A 125 -2.83 10.54 -23.09
N ALA A 126 -3.85 9.71 -22.90
CA ALA A 126 -3.67 8.32 -22.47
C ALA A 126 -3.29 7.48 -23.69
N MET A 127 -2.14 6.82 -23.66
CA MET A 127 -1.70 5.91 -24.71
C MET A 127 -1.77 4.48 -24.20
N LEU A 128 -2.53 3.64 -24.90
CA LEU A 128 -2.40 2.19 -24.78
C LEU A 128 -1.13 1.80 -25.54
N ASN A 129 -0.19 1.12 -24.87
CA ASN A 129 0.93 0.48 -25.55
C ASN A 129 0.53 -0.93 -26.01
#